data_AF-A0A395MQR8-F1
#
_entry.id   AF-A0A395MQR8-F1
#
_cell.length_a   1.000
_cell.length_b   1.000
_cell.length_c   1.000
_cell.angle_alpha   90.00
_cell.angle_beta   90.00
_cell.angle_gamma   90.00
#
_symmetry.space_group_name_H-M   'P 1'
#
loop_
_entity.id
_entity.type
_entity.pdbx_description
1 polymer ?
#
loop_
_entity_poly.entity_id
_entity_poly.type
_entity_poly.pdbx_seq_one_letter_code
_entity_poly.pdbx_strand_id
1 'polypeptide(L)'
;MHRLQAKKKSRAKKRSQAKRKSQSKEVPIKEEIPAKQEVPAKEEDPAKGQDPAREEIPATEDRWTRYPIITEFLANMKPLSSPVTRDLEHEVVCDFNVDDALPRPRYSHPTKLPFQLDPLDIPPKFGFGWLFNALVRNIKAANPDFRFDNIDIIAHAGTLACCSMYFNNITPENARELGQIRLQLWGNTLFLYNEEEIKSGRIDGLHNAILLAITSNDWRRPFRAVRYNFGGLNCLVVFPYEVICPDPSTVTATDEGNSVPENAQKGKAMIKPDDNTENSIAKYTASILTHKYGDEIHNSRMLSREVPFDWFTRLDYHVCAVLKSNINSTWLRAIRFDSADARCEVYESARRGQKDYIHDFAGILRWLRESMIKRTSTTFCSMETIESEEGTSLRL
;
A
#
# COMPACT_ATOMS: atom_id res chain seq x y z
N MET A 1 37.02 50.55 -23.33
CA MET A 1 36.17 49.38 -23.01
C MET A 1 34.91 49.85 -22.29
N HIS A 2 33.91 50.27 -23.08
CA HIS A 2 32.60 50.74 -22.64
C HIS A 2 31.56 50.09 -23.57
N ARG A 3 30.90 49.03 -23.13
CA ARG A 3 29.66 48.46 -23.71
C ARG A 3 29.34 47.15 -22.99
N LEU A 4 28.42 47.19 -22.03
CA LEU A 4 27.45 46.13 -21.65
C LEU A 4 26.85 46.41 -20.26
N GLN A 5 26.16 47.55 -20.12
CA GLN A 5 25.23 47.82 -19.01
C GLN A 5 23.89 48.37 -19.53
N ALA A 6 23.28 47.70 -20.50
CA ALA A 6 21.97 48.08 -21.02
C ALA A 6 21.10 46.86 -21.31
N LYS A 7 20.64 46.17 -20.25
CA LYS A 7 19.58 45.14 -20.36
C LYS A 7 18.85 44.86 -19.04
N LYS A 8 18.49 45.92 -18.31
CA LYS A 8 17.54 45.83 -17.17
C LYS A 8 16.70 47.10 -17.09
N LYS A 9 15.73 47.26 -18.01
CA LYS A 9 14.65 48.29 -17.92
C LYS A 9 13.60 48.10 -19.03
N SER A 10 12.91 46.96 -19.06
CA SER A 10 11.69 46.82 -19.88
C SER A 10 10.84 45.61 -19.48
N ARG A 11 10.10 45.71 -18.38
CA ARG A 11 8.82 44.98 -18.15
C ARG A 11 8.19 45.41 -16.83
N ALA A 12 7.89 46.69 -16.73
CA ALA A 12 7.05 47.28 -15.69
C ALA A 12 6.21 48.40 -16.31
N LYS A 13 5.36 48.05 -17.29
CA LYS A 13 4.30 48.94 -17.81
C LYS A 13 3.38 48.14 -18.74
N LYS A 14 2.35 47.50 -18.19
CA LYS A 14 1.12 47.09 -18.89
C LYS A 14 0.09 46.62 -17.85
N ARG A 15 -0.35 47.57 -17.04
CA ARG A 15 -1.64 47.54 -16.35
C ARG A 15 -2.49 48.63 -17.01
N SER A 16 -3.80 48.38 -17.08
CA SER A 16 -4.91 49.29 -17.42
C SER A 16 -5.06 49.80 -18.86
N GLN A 17 -6.05 49.26 -19.60
CA GLN A 17 -7.13 50.02 -20.27
C GLN A 17 -8.16 49.09 -20.95
N ALA A 18 -9.41 49.58 -21.07
CA ALA A 18 -10.66 48.97 -21.59
C ALA A 18 -11.41 48.08 -20.57
N LYS A 19 -12.43 48.51 -19.82
CA LYS A 19 -13.55 49.48 -19.97
C LYS A 19 -14.59 49.09 -21.04
N ARG A 20 -15.70 48.52 -20.53
CA ARG A 20 -17.12 48.62 -20.91
C ARG A 20 -17.54 48.32 -22.36
N LYS A 21 -18.47 47.38 -22.52
CA LYS A 21 -19.75 47.61 -23.23
C LYS A 21 -20.80 46.55 -22.85
N SER A 22 -22.00 47.05 -22.61
CA SER A 22 -23.27 46.40 -22.27
C SER A 22 -24.19 46.35 -23.50
N GLN A 23 -25.03 45.32 -23.64
CA GLN A 23 -26.33 45.26 -24.38
C GLN A 23 -26.77 43.77 -24.44
N SER A 24 -27.82 43.31 -23.75
CA SER A 24 -29.29 43.38 -24.03
C SER A 24 -29.80 42.47 -25.17
N LYS A 25 -30.59 41.45 -24.82
CA LYS A 25 -31.77 40.85 -25.53
C LYS A 25 -32.11 39.51 -24.81
N GLU A 26 -33.27 39.25 -24.17
CA GLU A 26 -34.66 39.08 -24.67
C GLU A 26 -34.72 38.08 -25.86
N VAL A 27 -35.51 36.99 -25.95
CA VAL A 27 -36.67 36.41 -25.22
C VAL A 27 -36.67 34.84 -25.48
N PRO A 28 -37.77 34.04 -25.47
CA PRO A 28 -37.88 32.81 -24.68
C PRO A 28 -38.06 31.52 -25.54
N ILE A 29 -38.40 30.39 -24.90
CA ILE A 29 -39.53 29.48 -25.21
C ILE A 29 -39.21 28.09 -24.63
N LYS A 30 -40.11 27.62 -23.77
CA LYS A 30 -40.12 26.30 -23.15
C LYS A 30 -41.13 25.49 -23.95
N GLU A 31 -40.66 24.55 -24.76
CA GLU A 31 -41.52 23.68 -25.56
C GLU A 31 -42.24 22.64 -24.69
N GLU A 32 -43.44 22.37 -25.17
CA GLU A 32 -44.59 21.72 -24.57
C GLU A 32 -44.58 20.22 -24.89
N ILE A 33 -45.13 19.42 -23.98
CA ILE A 33 -45.25 17.96 -24.07
C ILE A 33 -46.48 17.63 -24.92
N PRO A 34 -46.41 16.78 -25.98
CA PRO A 34 -47.60 16.23 -26.58
C PRO A 34 -48.02 14.91 -25.93
N ALA A 35 -49.30 14.93 -25.60
CA ALA A 35 -50.29 13.94 -25.20
C ALA A 35 -50.09 12.45 -25.55
N LYS A 36 -50.66 11.67 -24.61
CA LYS A 36 -51.25 10.33 -24.73
C LYS A 36 -51.86 10.06 -26.10
N GLN A 37 -51.55 8.88 -26.66
CA GLN A 37 -52.29 8.28 -27.76
C GLN A 37 -52.94 6.98 -27.28
N GLU A 38 -54.20 6.83 -27.71
CA GLU A 38 -55.19 5.84 -27.29
C GLU A 38 -54.93 4.42 -27.80
N VAL A 39 -55.55 3.50 -27.07
CA VAL A 39 -55.78 2.08 -27.36
C VAL A 39 -56.67 1.92 -28.60
N PRO A 40 -56.42 0.90 -29.43
CA PRO A 40 -57.51 0.16 -30.05
C PRO A 40 -57.48 -1.34 -29.69
N ALA A 41 -58.67 -1.89 -29.61
CA ALA A 41 -59.03 -3.21 -29.11
C ALA A 41 -58.81 -4.34 -30.12
N LYS A 42 -58.67 -5.54 -29.55
CA LYS A 42 -59.08 -6.88 -30.02
C LYS A 42 -58.96 -7.21 -31.51
N GLU A 43 -58.14 -8.21 -31.80
CA GLU A 43 -58.37 -9.15 -32.91
C GLU A 43 -58.09 -10.59 -32.43
N GLU A 44 -58.93 -11.51 -32.89
CA GLU A 44 -59.07 -12.92 -32.48
C GLU A 44 -57.96 -13.84 -33.02
N ASP A 45 -57.82 -15.00 -32.37
CA ASP A 45 -56.95 -16.13 -32.72
C ASP A 45 -57.06 -16.58 -34.19
N PRO A 46 -55.97 -17.16 -34.72
CA PRO A 46 -56.14 -18.45 -35.38
C PRO A 46 -55.15 -19.54 -34.91
N ALA A 47 -55.67 -20.76 -35.07
CA ALA A 47 -55.19 -22.06 -34.66
C ALA A 47 -53.74 -22.48 -35.01
N LYS A 48 -53.23 -23.37 -34.14
CA LYS A 48 -52.37 -24.55 -34.40
C LYS A 48 -51.51 -24.54 -35.68
N GLY A 49 -50.19 -24.44 -35.47
CA GLY A 49 -49.17 -24.98 -36.36
C GLY A 49 -48.07 -25.65 -35.53
N GLN A 50 -47.89 -26.97 -35.71
CA GLN A 50 -46.72 -27.71 -35.27
C GLN A 50 -45.59 -27.49 -36.28
N ASP A 51 -44.37 -27.24 -35.79
CA ASP A 51 -43.06 -27.66 -36.34
C ASP A 51 -41.90 -26.94 -35.61
N PRO A 52 -40.65 -27.40 -35.70
CA PRO A 52 -40.12 -28.72 -35.36
C PRO A 52 -39.13 -28.60 -34.18
N ALA A 53 -38.65 -29.76 -33.69
CA ALA A 53 -37.68 -29.87 -32.61
C ALA A 53 -36.46 -28.95 -32.82
N ARG A 54 -36.32 -27.96 -31.94
CA ARG A 54 -35.12 -27.14 -31.82
C ARG A 54 -34.05 -28.01 -31.16
N GLU A 55 -33.08 -28.45 -31.94
CA GLU A 55 -31.83 -29.05 -31.45
C GLU A 55 -31.26 -28.16 -30.34
N GLU A 56 -31.07 -28.75 -29.17
CA GLU A 56 -30.30 -28.17 -28.08
C GLU A 56 -28.87 -27.95 -28.57
N ILE A 57 -28.54 -26.69 -28.81
CA ILE A 57 -27.16 -26.24 -28.80
C ILE A 57 -26.66 -26.49 -27.37
N PRO A 58 -25.58 -27.28 -27.15
CA PRO A 58 -25.05 -27.44 -25.82
C PRO A 58 -24.61 -26.06 -25.36
N ALA A 59 -25.22 -25.58 -24.28
CA ALA A 59 -24.70 -24.46 -23.54
C ALA A 59 -23.24 -24.80 -23.25
N THR A 60 -22.32 -24.06 -23.88
CA THR A 60 -20.95 -23.96 -23.41
C THR A 60 -21.06 -23.58 -21.95
N GLU A 61 -20.89 -24.57 -21.08
CA GLU A 61 -20.68 -24.39 -19.66
C GLU A 61 -19.58 -23.35 -19.54
N ASP A 62 -20.02 -22.14 -19.23
CA ASP A 62 -19.20 -21.08 -18.69
C ASP A 62 -18.73 -21.65 -17.34
N ARG A 63 -17.63 -22.40 -17.42
CA ARG A 63 -16.99 -23.16 -16.34
C ARG A 63 -16.33 -22.20 -15.36
N TRP A 64 -17.11 -21.27 -14.85
CA TRP A 64 -16.75 -20.35 -13.81
C TRP A 64 -17.42 -20.86 -12.55
N THR A 65 -16.62 -21.47 -11.69
CA THR A 65 -16.99 -21.64 -10.29
C THR A 65 -17.20 -20.25 -9.71
N ARG A 66 -18.45 -19.76 -9.69
CA ARG A 66 -18.88 -18.81 -8.68
C ARG A 66 -18.63 -19.54 -7.36
N TYR A 67 -17.54 -19.19 -6.70
CA TYR A 67 -17.43 -19.47 -5.28
C TYR A 67 -18.19 -18.33 -4.63
N PRO A 68 -19.45 -18.55 -4.20
CA PRO A 68 -19.96 -17.69 -3.16
C PRO A 68 -18.91 -17.73 -2.05
N ILE A 69 -18.23 -16.61 -1.80
CA ILE A 69 -17.43 -16.43 -0.59
C ILE A 69 -18.45 -16.28 0.54
N ILE A 70 -19.16 -17.37 0.81
CA ILE A 70 -20.10 -17.49 1.90
C ILE A 70 -19.26 -17.97 3.06
N THR A 71 -19.43 -17.25 4.15
CA THR A 71 -18.99 -17.49 5.52
C THR A 71 -18.76 -18.95 5.93
N GLU A 72 -19.47 -19.94 5.37
CA GLU A 72 -19.22 -21.36 5.58
C GLU A 72 -17.85 -21.84 5.08
N PHE A 73 -17.36 -21.37 3.92
CA PHE A 73 -16.05 -21.77 3.43
C PHE A 73 -14.93 -21.24 4.34
N LEU A 74 -15.04 -19.98 4.76
CA LEU A 74 -14.11 -19.36 5.71
C LEU A 74 -14.23 -20.00 7.11
N ALA A 75 -15.45 -20.29 7.58
CA ALA A 75 -15.68 -20.95 8.87
C ALA A 75 -15.15 -22.40 8.92
N ASN A 76 -15.07 -23.08 7.77
CA ASN A 76 -14.52 -24.43 7.67
C ASN A 76 -13.00 -24.45 7.45
N MET A 77 -12.38 -23.31 7.16
CA MET A 77 -10.92 -23.16 7.08
C MET A 77 -10.33 -23.10 8.49
N LYS A 78 -10.31 -24.25 9.19
CA LYS A 78 -9.53 -24.36 10.42
C LYS A 78 -8.08 -24.02 10.09
N PRO A 79 -7.46 -22.99 10.72
CA PRO A 79 -6.06 -22.70 10.48
C PRO A 79 -5.26 -23.96 10.79
N LEU A 80 -4.54 -24.49 9.80
CA LEU A 80 -3.62 -25.60 10.01
C LEU A 80 -2.47 -25.10 10.90
N SER A 81 -2.68 -25.27 12.20
CA SER A 81 -1.73 -25.66 13.25
C SER A 81 -0.57 -24.75 13.67
N SER A 82 -0.39 -23.54 13.13
CA SER A 82 0.54 -22.59 13.75
C SER A 82 -0.19 -21.38 14.33
N PRO A 83 0.04 -21.02 15.61
CA PRO A 83 -0.42 -19.75 16.12
C PRO A 83 0.19 -18.62 15.27
N VAL A 84 -0.64 -17.64 14.92
CA VAL A 84 -0.20 -16.45 14.18
C VAL A 84 0.09 -15.39 15.23
N THR A 85 1.29 -15.41 15.77
CA THR A 85 1.73 -14.40 16.75
C THR A 85 2.68 -13.43 16.09
N ARG A 86 2.70 -12.20 16.63
CA ARG A 86 3.71 -11.21 16.26
C ARG A 86 5.10 -11.62 16.73
N ASP A 87 5.16 -12.32 17.87
CA ASP A 87 6.38 -12.84 18.51
C ASP A 87 7.07 -13.98 17.75
N LEU A 88 6.54 -14.41 16.60
CA LEU A 88 7.24 -15.37 15.76
C LEU A 88 8.56 -14.77 15.27
N GLU A 89 9.61 -15.59 15.31
CA GLU A 89 10.90 -15.24 14.75
C GLU A 89 10.72 -14.79 13.29
N HIS A 90 11.24 -13.61 13.00
CA HIS A 90 11.31 -13.07 11.65
C HIS A 90 12.77 -12.88 11.26
N GLU A 91 13.07 -13.11 9.99
CA GLU A 91 14.39 -12.97 9.41
C GLU A 91 14.39 -11.73 8.52
N VAL A 92 15.26 -10.76 8.81
CA VAL A 92 15.52 -9.66 7.87
C VAL A 92 16.37 -10.22 6.73
N VAL A 93 15.79 -10.35 5.54
CA VAL A 93 16.46 -10.95 4.37
C VAL A 93 17.41 -9.95 3.72
N CYS A 94 16.95 -8.71 3.53
CA CYS A 94 17.79 -7.63 3.03
C CYS A 94 17.18 -6.25 3.28
N ASP A 95 18.04 -5.25 3.41
CA ASP A 95 17.74 -3.84 3.23
C ASP A 95 18.26 -3.39 1.87
N PHE A 96 17.46 -2.67 1.10
CA PHE A 96 17.88 -2.17 -0.20
C PHE A 96 17.28 -0.82 -0.52
N ASN A 97 17.95 -0.07 -1.39
CA ASN A 97 17.37 1.14 -1.95
C ASN A 97 16.81 0.88 -3.33
N VAL A 98 15.58 1.31 -3.59
CA VAL A 98 15.05 1.09 -4.93
C VAL A 98 15.69 1.99 -5.99
N ASP A 99 16.13 3.18 -5.60
CA ASP A 99 16.77 4.11 -6.53
C ASP A 99 18.10 3.57 -7.07
N ASP A 100 18.76 2.69 -6.30
CA ASP A 100 19.99 2.00 -6.70
C ASP A 100 19.71 0.81 -7.64
N ALA A 101 18.51 0.22 -7.58
CA ALA A 101 18.11 -0.95 -8.37
C ALA A 101 17.49 -0.58 -9.72
N LEU A 102 16.97 0.65 -9.86
CA LEU A 102 16.43 1.14 -11.13
C LEU A 102 17.57 1.30 -12.14
N PRO A 103 17.45 0.71 -13.36
CA PRO A 103 18.46 0.89 -14.38
C PRO A 103 18.56 2.39 -14.69
N ARG A 104 19.70 2.99 -14.32
CA ARG A 104 19.96 4.39 -14.67
C ARG A 104 19.78 4.51 -16.19
N PRO A 105 18.99 5.47 -16.68
CA PRO A 105 18.76 5.64 -18.11
C PRO A 105 20.13 5.72 -18.80
N ARG A 106 20.45 4.67 -19.57
CA ARG A 106 21.77 4.45 -20.16
C ARG A 106 21.98 5.50 -21.25
N TYR A 107 22.63 6.61 -20.90
CA TYR A 107 23.26 7.50 -21.87
C TYR A 107 24.75 7.15 -22.12
N SER A 108 25.27 6.07 -21.54
CA SER A 108 26.61 5.58 -21.80
C SER A 108 26.65 4.04 -21.88
N HIS A 109 27.35 3.52 -22.88
CA HIS A 109 27.54 2.08 -23.11
C HIS A 109 28.25 1.43 -21.91
N PRO A 110 27.66 0.40 -21.27
CA PRO A 110 28.29 -0.21 -20.11
C PRO A 110 29.38 -1.20 -20.53
N THR A 111 30.55 -1.06 -19.91
CA THR A 111 31.59 -2.09 -19.83
C THR A 111 31.01 -3.32 -19.12
N LYS A 112 31.16 -4.51 -19.71
CA LYS A 112 30.60 -5.76 -19.17
C LYS A 112 31.17 -6.05 -17.78
N LEU A 113 30.31 -6.13 -16.76
CA LEU A 113 30.67 -6.66 -15.43
C LEU A 113 30.60 -8.20 -15.46
N PRO A 114 31.47 -8.91 -14.71
CA PRO A 114 31.59 -10.37 -14.72
C PRO A 114 30.43 -11.14 -14.05
N PHE A 115 29.37 -10.47 -13.60
CA PHE A 115 28.21 -11.09 -12.93
C PHE A 115 26.88 -10.66 -13.58
N GLN A 116 26.82 -10.58 -14.91
CA GLN A 116 25.51 -10.48 -15.57
C GLN A 116 24.73 -11.76 -15.29
N LEU A 117 23.77 -11.69 -14.36
CA LEU A 117 22.67 -12.64 -14.28
C LEU A 117 22.12 -12.80 -15.69
N ASP A 118 22.10 -14.04 -16.19
CA ASP A 118 21.64 -14.32 -17.54
C ASP A 118 20.20 -13.78 -17.66
N PRO A 119 19.87 -13.03 -18.72
CA PRO A 119 18.50 -12.53 -18.95
C PRO A 119 17.43 -13.62 -19.01
N LEU A 120 17.83 -14.89 -19.00
CA LEU A 120 16.99 -16.08 -18.98
C LEU A 120 16.47 -16.44 -17.56
N ASP A 121 17.14 -16.00 -16.49
CA ASP A 121 16.72 -16.29 -15.11
C ASP A 121 15.82 -15.22 -14.49
N ILE A 122 15.75 -14.04 -15.11
CA ILE A 122 14.81 -12.98 -14.73
C ILE A 122 13.86 -12.78 -15.91
N PRO A 123 12.65 -13.36 -15.86
CA PRO A 123 11.81 -13.47 -17.04
C PRO A 123 11.51 -12.07 -17.64
N PRO A 124 11.95 -11.83 -18.89
CA PRO A 124 11.87 -10.51 -19.51
C PRO A 124 10.43 -10.30 -20.01
N LYS A 125 9.79 -9.22 -19.54
CA LYS A 125 8.40 -8.76 -19.84
C LYS A 125 7.30 -9.13 -18.84
N PHE A 126 7.62 -9.44 -17.59
CA PHE A 126 6.58 -9.33 -16.58
C PHE A 126 6.32 -7.86 -16.25
N GLY A 127 5.06 -7.45 -16.28
CA GLY A 127 4.57 -6.19 -15.70
C GLY A 127 4.67 -6.15 -14.18
N PHE A 128 5.68 -6.82 -13.59
CA PHE A 128 5.99 -6.73 -12.18
C PHE A 128 6.16 -5.25 -11.84
N GLY A 129 5.54 -4.84 -10.74
CA GLY A 129 5.93 -3.61 -10.07
C GLY A 129 7.46 -3.62 -9.95
N TRP A 130 8.10 -2.54 -10.42
CA TRP A 130 9.55 -2.34 -10.40
C TRP A 130 10.20 -2.71 -9.06
N LEU A 131 9.43 -2.63 -7.98
CA LEU A 131 9.79 -3.02 -6.62
C LEU A 131 10.21 -4.50 -6.49
N PHE A 132 9.44 -5.46 -7.01
CA PHE A 132 9.79 -6.88 -6.85
C PHE A 132 11.01 -7.27 -7.69
N ASN A 133 11.17 -6.64 -8.86
CA ASN A 133 12.40 -6.79 -9.63
C ASN A 133 13.61 -6.24 -8.87
N ALA A 134 13.47 -5.10 -8.20
CA ALA A 134 14.51 -4.56 -7.34
C ALA A 134 14.80 -5.49 -6.16
N LEU A 135 13.76 -6.03 -5.51
CA LEU A 135 13.87 -7.00 -4.41
C LEU A 135 14.69 -8.22 -4.84
N VAL A 136 14.26 -8.92 -5.89
CA VAL A 136 14.90 -10.17 -6.33
C VAL A 136 16.37 -9.94 -6.67
N ARG A 137 16.70 -8.82 -7.34
CA ARG A 137 18.09 -8.45 -7.64
C ARG A 137 18.92 -8.23 -6.39
N ASN A 138 18.39 -7.50 -5.41
CA ASN A 138 19.13 -7.21 -4.17
C ASN A 138 19.31 -8.46 -3.31
N ILE A 139 18.28 -9.31 -3.20
CA ILE A 139 18.40 -10.60 -2.51
C ILE A 139 19.47 -11.47 -3.17
N LYS A 140 19.43 -11.62 -4.51
CA LYS A 140 20.43 -12.41 -5.24
C LYS A 140 21.84 -11.82 -5.20
N ALA A 141 21.96 -10.50 -5.13
CA ALA A 141 23.26 -9.84 -4.97
C ALA A 141 23.85 -10.07 -3.57
N ALA A 142 23.02 -10.03 -2.52
CA ALA A 142 23.44 -10.27 -1.15
C ALA A 142 23.67 -11.77 -0.85
N ASN A 143 22.84 -12.63 -1.42
CA ASN A 143 22.89 -14.08 -1.25
C ASN A 143 22.54 -14.78 -2.59
N PRO A 144 23.54 -15.10 -3.43
CA PRO A 144 23.34 -15.78 -4.72
C PRO A 144 22.60 -17.12 -4.61
N ASP A 145 22.81 -17.83 -3.50
CA ASP A 145 22.24 -19.15 -3.22
C ASP A 145 20.80 -19.08 -2.68
N PHE A 146 20.26 -17.88 -2.43
CA PHE A 146 18.89 -17.71 -1.95
C PHE A 146 17.90 -18.34 -2.93
N ARG A 147 17.06 -19.26 -2.44
CA ARG A 147 16.03 -19.94 -3.25
C ARG A 147 14.64 -19.44 -2.90
N PHE A 148 13.87 -19.10 -3.93
CA PHE A 148 12.48 -18.69 -3.77
C PHE A 148 11.51 -19.88 -3.62
N ASP A 149 11.98 -21.10 -3.89
CA ASP A 149 11.16 -22.34 -3.84
C ASP A 149 10.49 -22.58 -2.48
N ASN A 150 11.08 -22.05 -1.40
CA ASN A 150 10.58 -22.16 -0.04
C ASN A 150 9.72 -20.96 0.40
N ILE A 151 9.41 -20.04 -0.51
CA ILE A 151 8.58 -18.86 -0.26
C ILE A 151 7.20 -19.09 -0.90
N ASP A 152 6.17 -19.11 -0.07
CA ASP A 152 4.80 -19.31 -0.51
C ASP A 152 4.19 -18.02 -1.04
N ILE A 153 4.50 -16.89 -0.40
CA ILE A 153 3.93 -15.58 -0.70
C ILE A 153 5.00 -14.51 -0.70
N ILE A 154 5.00 -13.65 -1.71
CA ILE A 154 5.76 -12.39 -1.75
C ILE A 154 4.77 -11.25 -1.87
N ALA A 155 4.80 -10.28 -0.95
CA ALA A 155 3.83 -9.19 -0.97
C ALA A 155 4.39 -7.86 -0.46
N HIS A 156 3.76 -6.76 -0.88
CA HIS A 156 3.97 -5.47 -0.24
C HIS A 156 3.19 -5.40 1.09
N ALA A 157 3.78 -4.89 2.17
CA ALA A 157 3.12 -4.87 3.47
C ALA A 157 1.81 -4.09 3.46
N GLY A 158 1.75 -2.94 2.77
CA GLY A 158 0.52 -2.18 2.69
C GLY A 158 -0.55 -2.82 1.81
N THR A 159 -0.16 -3.68 0.85
CA THR A 159 -1.12 -4.51 0.13
C THR A 159 -1.72 -5.55 1.07
N LEU A 160 -0.90 -6.22 1.89
CA LEU A 160 -1.40 -7.14 2.93
C LEU A 160 -2.28 -6.43 3.95
N ALA A 161 -1.89 -5.23 4.38
CA ALA A 161 -2.67 -4.40 5.29
C ALA A 161 -4.06 -4.11 4.71
N CYS A 162 -4.12 -3.58 3.48
CA CYS A 162 -5.37 -3.33 2.76
C CYS A 162 -6.22 -4.61 2.64
N CYS A 163 -5.63 -5.72 2.17
CA CYS A 163 -6.31 -7.01 2.09
C CYS A 163 -6.96 -7.37 3.44
N SER A 164 -6.16 -7.39 4.50
CA SER A 164 -6.60 -7.84 5.83
C SER A 164 -7.74 -7.00 6.41
N MET A 165 -7.79 -5.71 6.08
CA MET A 165 -8.87 -4.81 6.48
C MET A 165 -10.15 -5.08 5.71
N TYR A 166 -10.04 -5.25 4.40
CA TYR A 166 -11.18 -5.24 3.50
C TYR A 166 -11.87 -6.58 3.38
N PHE A 167 -11.13 -7.69 3.51
CA PHE A 167 -11.73 -9.02 3.46
C PHE A 167 -12.74 -9.28 4.59
N ASN A 168 -12.53 -8.68 5.76
CA ASN A 168 -13.45 -8.84 6.91
C ASN A 168 -14.58 -7.81 6.93
N ASN A 169 -14.60 -6.87 5.98
CA ASN A 169 -15.63 -5.84 5.88
C ASN A 169 -15.81 -5.42 4.42
N ILE A 170 -16.36 -6.32 3.59
CA ILE A 170 -16.55 -6.07 2.16
C ILE A 170 -17.71 -5.08 1.99
N THR A 171 -17.41 -3.79 2.02
CA THR A 171 -18.28 -2.72 1.51
C THR A 171 -17.96 -2.45 0.04
N PRO A 172 -18.85 -1.83 -0.75
CA PRO A 172 -18.55 -1.47 -2.15
C PRO A 172 -17.25 -0.66 -2.32
N GLU A 173 -16.95 0.25 -1.39
CA GLU A 173 -15.70 1.01 -1.39
C GLU A 173 -14.48 0.12 -1.15
N ASN A 174 -14.55 -0.77 -0.15
CA ASN A 174 -13.47 -1.69 0.18
C ASN A 174 -13.27 -2.73 -0.94
N ALA A 175 -14.35 -3.15 -1.57
CA ALA A 175 -14.34 -4.04 -2.71
C ALA A 175 -13.56 -3.38 -3.87
N ARG A 176 -13.81 -2.09 -4.16
CA ARG A 176 -13.07 -1.36 -5.20
C ARG A 176 -11.56 -1.35 -4.95
N GLU A 177 -11.14 -1.13 -3.70
CA GLU A 177 -9.73 -1.17 -3.31
C GLU A 177 -9.15 -2.58 -3.48
N LEU A 178 -9.90 -3.62 -3.11
CA LEU A 178 -9.53 -5.01 -3.33
C LEU A 178 -9.38 -5.34 -4.83
N GLY A 179 -10.19 -4.71 -5.70
CA GLY A 179 -10.11 -4.87 -7.15
C GLY A 179 -8.84 -4.33 -7.80
N GLN A 180 -8.06 -3.54 -7.07
CA GLN A 180 -6.75 -3.05 -7.53
C GLN A 180 -5.61 -4.02 -7.25
N ILE A 181 -5.85 -5.05 -6.42
CA ILE A 181 -4.85 -6.06 -6.11
C ILE A 181 -4.64 -6.95 -7.33
N ARG A 182 -3.37 -7.24 -7.60
CA ARG A 182 -2.92 -8.17 -8.62
C ARG A 182 -2.31 -9.38 -7.93
N LEU A 183 -2.69 -10.55 -8.44
CA LEU A 183 -2.20 -11.84 -8.03
C LEU A 183 -1.43 -12.43 -9.19
N GLN A 184 -0.19 -12.83 -8.92
CA GLN A 184 0.65 -13.43 -9.93
C GLN A 184 1.37 -14.64 -9.38
N LEU A 185 1.26 -15.79 -10.05
CA LEU A 185 1.93 -17.01 -9.63
C LEU A 185 3.21 -17.19 -10.45
N TRP A 186 4.33 -17.43 -9.75
CA TRP A 186 5.60 -17.81 -10.37
C TRP A 186 6.16 -19.03 -9.65
N GLY A 187 6.23 -20.16 -10.34
CA GLY A 187 6.44 -21.45 -9.69
C GLY A 187 5.32 -21.73 -8.69
N ASN A 188 5.69 -21.96 -7.42
CA ASN A 188 4.75 -22.13 -6.31
C ASN A 188 4.61 -20.87 -5.43
N THR A 189 5.24 -19.76 -5.84
CA THR A 189 5.25 -18.50 -5.08
C THR A 189 4.18 -17.56 -5.62
N LEU A 190 3.26 -17.16 -4.75
CA LEU A 190 2.23 -16.17 -5.06
C LEU A 190 2.73 -14.77 -4.77
N PHE A 191 2.71 -13.90 -5.77
CA PHE A 191 2.96 -12.47 -5.64
C PHE A 191 1.65 -11.73 -5.45
N LEU A 192 1.55 -10.91 -4.40
CA LEU A 192 0.41 -10.02 -4.16
C LEU A 192 0.89 -8.57 -4.14
N TYR A 193 0.28 -7.74 -4.98
CA TYR A 193 0.63 -6.32 -5.01
C TYR A 193 -0.51 -5.44 -5.50
N ASN A 194 -0.56 -4.21 -4.98
CA ASN A 194 -1.38 -3.15 -5.54
C ASN A 194 -0.50 -2.22 -6.40
N GLU A 195 -0.80 -2.13 -7.69
CA GLU A 195 -0.05 -1.26 -8.61
C GLU A 195 -0.16 0.22 -8.25
N GLU A 196 -1.33 0.67 -7.79
CA GLU A 196 -1.54 2.06 -7.42
C GLU A 196 -0.73 2.41 -6.18
N GLU A 197 -0.67 1.51 -5.20
CA GLU A 197 0.12 1.71 -3.99
C GLU A 197 1.62 1.86 -4.32
N ILE A 198 2.14 0.98 -5.19
CA ILE A 198 3.53 1.03 -5.64
C ILE A 198 3.80 2.32 -6.44
N LYS A 199 2.85 2.80 -7.24
CA LYS A 199 2.99 4.05 -8.02
C LYS A 199 2.80 5.32 -7.18
N SER A 200 1.94 5.25 -6.16
CA SER A 200 1.51 6.36 -5.31
C SER A 200 2.43 6.65 -4.13
N GLY A 201 3.59 5.98 -4.05
CA GLY A 201 4.74 6.41 -3.25
C GLY A 201 5.27 7.83 -3.57
N ARG A 202 4.47 8.68 -4.24
CA ARG A 202 4.53 10.13 -4.09
C ARG A 202 4.18 10.49 -2.66
N ILE A 203 5.23 10.53 -1.87
CA ILE A 203 5.22 11.17 -0.57
C ILE A 203 4.66 12.59 -0.72
N ASP A 204 3.67 12.93 0.11
CA ASP A 204 3.10 14.28 0.19
C ASP A 204 4.24 15.29 0.42
N GLY A 205 4.13 16.49 -0.17
CA GLY A 205 5.11 17.56 0.02
C GLY A 205 5.34 17.87 1.51
N LEU A 206 4.31 17.73 2.34
CA LEU A 206 4.40 17.88 3.79
C LEU A 206 5.23 16.77 4.44
N HIS A 207 4.99 15.51 4.06
CA HIS A 207 5.72 14.37 4.61
C HIS A 207 7.20 14.41 4.23
N ASN A 208 7.52 14.76 2.98
CA ASN A 208 8.90 15.01 2.55
C ASN A 208 9.56 16.14 3.36
N ALA A 209 8.83 17.23 3.63
CA ALA A 209 9.36 18.34 4.41
C ALA A 209 9.68 17.92 5.86
N ILE A 210 8.84 17.08 6.47
CA ILE A 210 9.07 16.52 7.81
C ILE A 210 10.30 15.60 7.78
N LEU A 211 10.34 14.69 6.82
CA LEU A 211 11.44 13.76 6.63
C LEU A 211 12.79 14.47 6.46
N LEU A 212 12.84 15.52 5.63
CA LEU A 212 14.02 16.38 5.48
C LEU A 212 14.36 17.16 6.76
N ALA A 213 13.37 17.47 7.60
CA ALA A 213 13.61 18.18 8.86
C ALA A 213 14.14 17.27 9.96
N ILE A 214 13.81 15.98 9.94
CA ILE A 214 14.18 15.02 10.99
C ILE A 214 15.32 14.07 10.62
N THR A 215 15.71 14.02 9.34
CA THR A 215 16.82 13.20 8.86
C THR A 215 18.00 14.07 8.39
N SER A 216 19.22 13.61 8.63
CA SER A 216 20.45 14.30 8.22
C SER A 216 20.94 13.90 6.84
N ASN A 217 20.42 12.80 6.29
CA ASN A 217 20.96 12.15 5.10
C ASN A 217 20.12 12.50 3.88
N ASP A 218 20.74 12.48 2.69
CA ASP A 218 20.02 12.51 1.42
C ASP A 218 18.98 11.39 1.45
N TRP A 219 17.72 11.78 1.60
CA TRP A 219 16.64 10.82 1.71
C TRP A 219 16.56 10.02 0.42
N ARG A 220 16.79 8.72 0.56
CA ARG A 220 16.55 7.74 -0.48
C ARG A 220 15.30 6.95 -0.10
N ARG A 221 14.79 6.09 -0.98
CA ARG A 221 13.63 5.24 -0.66
C ARG A 221 14.10 3.84 -0.22
N PRO A 222 14.51 3.63 1.05
CA PRO A 222 14.93 2.32 1.47
C PRO A 222 13.70 1.43 1.67
N PHE A 223 13.90 0.17 1.31
CA PHE A 223 12.96 -0.91 1.51
C PHE A 223 13.64 -1.97 2.33
N ARG A 224 12.84 -2.63 3.16
CA ARG A 224 13.22 -3.81 3.91
C ARG A 224 12.40 -4.99 3.42
N ALA A 225 13.05 -6.14 3.34
CA ALA A 225 12.39 -7.42 3.11
C ALA A 225 12.54 -8.28 4.37
N VAL A 226 11.41 -8.67 4.95
CA VAL A 226 11.36 -9.57 6.10
C VAL A 226 10.70 -10.87 5.69
N ARG A 227 11.22 -11.97 6.22
CA ARG A 227 10.67 -13.31 6.03
C ARG A 227 10.14 -13.82 7.37
N TYR A 228 8.94 -14.36 7.36
CA TYR A 228 8.35 -14.98 8.54
C TYR A 228 7.27 -15.99 8.15
N ASN A 229 6.88 -16.85 9.10
CA ASN A 229 5.76 -17.76 8.91
C ASN A 229 4.44 -17.08 9.28
N PHE A 230 3.45 -17.17 8.40
CA PHE A 230 2.11 -16.62 8.59
C PHE A 230 1.05 -17.69 8.38
N GLY A 231 0.56 -18.28 9.47
CA GLY A 231 -0.45 -19.35 9.43
C GLY A 231 0.00 -20.60 8.68
N GLY A 232 1.30 -20.91 8.73
CA GLY A 232 1.93 -22.01 7.99
C GLY A 232 2.35 -21.66 6.56
N LEU A 233 2.22 -20.40 6.13
CA LEU A 233 2.75 -19.90 4.86
C LEU A 233 4.08 -19.18 5.09
N ASN A 234 5.10 -19.50 4.32
CA ASN A 234 6.36 -18.76 4.34
C ASN A 234 6.20 -17.48 3.52
N CYS A 235 6.04 -16.36 4.22
CA CYS A 235 5.84 -15.05 3.61
C CYS A 235 7.15 -14.28 3.56
N LEU A 236 7.41 -13.63 2.42
CA LEU A 236 8.44 -12.60 2.26
C LEU A 236 7.73 -11.27 2.00
N VAL A 237 7.78 -10.38 2.99
CA VAL A 237 7.06 -9.11 2.96
C VAL A 237 8.03 -7.96 2.76
N VAL A 238 7.71 -7.10 1.81
CA VAL A 238 8.51 -5.93 1.44
C VAL A 238 7.77 -4.67 1.82
N PHE A 239 8.49 -3.72 2.41
CA PHE A 239 7.91 -2.44 2.81
C PHE A 239 8.95 -1.33 2.82
N PRO A 240 8.52 -0.07 2.59
CA PRO A 240 9.37 1.07 2.81
C PRO A 240 9.52 1.30 4.32
N TYR A 241 10.73 1.68 4.73
CA TYR A 241 10.96 2.35 6.02
C TYR A 241 11.59 3.71 5.73
N GLU A 242 11.59 4.61 6.69
CA GLU A 242 11.94 6.01 6.41
C GLU A 242 13.16 6.47 7.18
N VAL A 243 13.28 6.02 8.42
CA VAL A 243 14.36 6.41 9.30
C VAL A 243 14.92 5.21 10.04
N ILE A 244 16.22 5.28 10.32
CA ILE A 244 16.89 4.36 11.22
C ILE A 244 17.18 5.15 12.49
N CYS A 245 16.61 4.72 13.61
CA CYS A 245 16.77 5.38 14.89
C CYS A 245 17.75 4.58 15.78
N PRO A 246 18.62 5.26 16.55
CA PRO A 246 19.28 4.62 17.67
C PRO A 246 18.22 4.22 18.72
N ASP A 247 18.53 3.21 19.54
CA ASP A 247 17.64 2.74 20.61
C ASP A 247 17.11 3.91 21.46
N PRO A 248 15.79 4.17 21.46
CA PRO A 248 15.24 5.27 22.25
C PRO A 248 15.46 5.07 23.76
N SER A 249 15.61 3.83 24.25
CA SER A 249 15.85 3.54 25.67
C SER A 249 17.22 4.04 26.15
N THR A 250 18.19 4.15 25.24
CA THR A 250 19.55 4.64 25.57
C THR A 250 19.61 6.16 25.75
N VAL A 251 18.62 6.90 25.25
CA VAL A 251 18.59 8.37 25.30
C VAL A 251 18.08 8.88 26.66
N THR A 252 17.29 8.08 27.38
CA THR A 252 16.68 8.48 28.65
C THR A 252 17.60 8.36 29.87
N ALA A 253 18.81 7.81 29.74
CA ALA A 253 19.64 7.44 30.90
C ALA A 253 20.72 8.47 31.31
N THR A 254 20.86 9.61 30.64
CA THR A 254 21.99 10.53 30.89
C THR A 254 21.66 11.84 31.63
N ASP A 255 20.48 11.99 32.23
CA ASP A 255 20.19 13.19 33.04
C ASP A 255 19.33 12.86 34.27
N GLU A 256 19.88 12.04 35.17
CA GLU A 256 19.38 11.96 36.55
C GLU A 256 19.70 13.28 37.27
N GLY A 257 18.79 14.25 37.16
CA GLY A 257 19.03 15.56 37.76
C GLY A 257 17.90 16.58 37.69
N ASN A 258 16.63 16.14 37.77
CA ASN A 258 15.46 16.86 38.35
C ASN A 258 14.18 16.62 37.55
N SER A 259 13.22 15.98 38.23
CA SER A 259 11.82 15.89 37.84
C SER A 259 11.13 17.26 37.79
N VAL A 260 10.65 17.70 36.62
CA VAL A 260 9.43 18.54 36.47
C VAL A 260 8.80 18.30 35.08
N PRO A 261 7.46 18.12 34.96
CA PRO A 261 6.78 17.93 33.68
C PRO A 261 6.42 19.25 32.98
N GLU A 262 6.14 19.16 31.68
CA GLU A 262 5.45 20.16 30.84
C GLU A 262 6.02 21.59 30.82
N ASN A 263 7.01 21.82 29.97
CA ASN A 263 6.94 22.84 28.90
C ASN A 263 8.25 22.80 28.09
N ALA A 264 8.11 22.56 26.79
CA ALA A 264 9.23 22.52 25.85
C ALA A 264 9.93 23.90 25.77
N GLN A 265 11.08 24.03 26.43
CA GLN A 265 12.01 25.12 26.20
C GLN A 265 13.23 24.62 25.40
N LYS A 266 13.49 25.36 24.32
CA LYS A 266 14.64 25.25 23.42
C LYS A 266 15.96 25.29 24.22
N GLY A 267 16.69 24.18 24.24
CA GLY A 267 18.08 24.11 24.67
C GLY A 267 18.95 23.45 23.60
N LYS A 268 19.83 24.23 22.96
CA LYS A 268 20.92 23.72 22.12
C LYS A 268 22.07 23.31 23.04
N ALA A 269 22.30 22.01 23.19
CA ALA A 269 23.58 21.48 23.66
C ALA A 269 23.96 20.31 22.74
N MET A 270 24.95 20.53 21.89
CA MET A 270 25.49 19.54 20.98
C MET A 270 26.70 18.91 21.67
N ILE A 271 26.47 17.78 22.34
CA ILE A 271 27.54 16.97 22.93
C ILE A 271 28.21 16.21 21.79
N LYS A 272 29.54 16.33 21.67
CA LYS A 272 30.33 15.57 20.71
C LYS A 272 30.56 14.16 21.29
N PRO A 273 30.20 13.08 20.58
CA PRO A 273 30.54 11.73 21.00
C PRO A 273 32.05 11.49 20.85
N ASP A 274 32.66 10.79 21.80
CA ASP A 274 34.06 10.34 21.76
C ASP A 274 34.24 9.23 20.71
N ASP A 275 35.21 9.40 19.81
CA ASP A 275 35.39 8.64 18.54
C ASP A 275 35.82 7.16 18.68
N ASN A 276 36.00 6.61 19.89
CA ASN A 276 36.75 5.35 20.05
C ASN A 276 35.97 4.12 20.52
N THR A 277 34.64 4.17 20.52
CA THR A 277 33.83 2.97 20.77
C THR A 277 32.70 2.88 19.74
N GLU A 278 32.99 2.36 18.55
CA GLU A 278 31.98 1.82 17.63
C GLU A 278 31.36 0.53 18.21
N ASN A 279 30.90 0.60 19.47
CA ASN A 279 29.98 -0.39 19.97
C ASN A 279 28.75 -0.30 19.07
N SER A 280 28.38 -1.44 18.48
CA SER A 280 27.22 -1.65 17.62
C SER A 280 25.95 -1.11 18.29
N ILE A 281 25.69 0.18 18.16
CA ILE A 281 24.44 0.80 18.61
C ILE A 281 23.35 0.11 17.80
N ALA A 282 22.44 -0.58 18.50
CA ALA A 282 21.30 -1.22 17.87
C ALA A 282 20.53 -0.19 17.04
N LYS A 283 20.31 -0.53 15.78
CA LYS A 283 19.65 0.32 14.79
C LYS A 283 18.24 -0.19 14.57
N TYR A 284 17.26 0.64 14.85
CA TYR A 284 15.85 0.30 14.73
C TYR A 284 15.27 0.95 13.49
N THR A 285 14.41 0.23 12.78
CA THR A 285 13.68 0.83 11.65
C THR A 285 12.39 1.47 12.12
N ALA A 286 12.13 2.66 11.60
CA ALA A 286 10.89 3.36 11.85
C ALA A 286 10.32 4.01 10.60
N SER A 287 8.99 4.15 10.63
CA SER A 287 8.22 4.92 9.65
C SER A 287 7.69 6.19 10.30
N ILE A 288 7.62 7.28 9.54
CA ILE A 288 7.07 8.55 10.03
C ILE A 288 5.56 8.50 9.89
N LEU A 289 4.89 8.87 10.96
CA LEU A 289 3.44 9.07 10.97
C LEU A 289 3.15 10.54 11.23
N THR A 290 2.22 11.12 10.49
CA THR A 290 1.82 12.51 10.68
C THR A 290 0.47 12.59 11.37
N HIS A 291 0.41 13.24 12.52
CA HIS A 291 -0.82 13.45 13.29
C HIS A 291 -1.19 14.92 13.33
N LYS A 292 -2.47 15.27 13.25
CA LYS A 292 -2.90 16.65 13.53
C LYS A 292 -2.94 16.87 15.04
N TYR A 293 -2.52 18.05 15.47
CA TYR A 293 -2.52 18.44 16.86
C TYR A 293 -3.95 18.48 17.39
N GLY A 294 -4.19 17.76 18.49
CA GLY A 294 -5.52 17.63 19.09
C GLY A 294 -6.28 16.39 18.61
N ASP A 295 -5.79 15.67 17.59
CA ASP A 295 -6.28 14.33 17.33
C ASP A 295 -5.78 13.42 18.45
N GLU A 296 -6.70 12.84 19.22
CA GLU A 296 -6.35 11.79 20.15
C GLU A 296 -5.83 10.59 19.36
N ILE A 297 -4.61 10.13 19.68
CA ILE A 297 -3.94 8.99 19.03
C ILE A 297 -4.81 7.71 19.14
N HIS A 298 -5.69 7.65 20.13
CA HIS A 298 -6.62 6.56 20.37
C HIS A 298 -7.85 6.54 19.47
N ASN A 299 -7.95 7.43 18.47
CA ASN A 299 -9.09 7.41 17.58
C ASN A 299 -9.06 6.13 16.73
N SER A 300 -10.01 5.23 16.97
CA SER A 300 -10.05 3.85 16.45
C SER A 300 -9.94 3.74 14.94
N ARG A 301 -10.36 4.78 14.20
CA ARG A 301 -10.24 4.86 12.73
C ARG A 301 -8.80 4.96 12.24
N MET A 302 -7.92 5.70 12.92
CA MET A 302 -6.51 5.83 12.52
C MET A 302 -5.78 4.51 12.75
N LEU A 303 -5.98 3.93 13.94
CA LEU A 303 -5.44 2.62 14.29
C LEU A 303 -5.91 1.52 13.33
N SER A 304 -7.13 1.60 12.79
CA SER A 304 -7.63 0.58 11.88
C SER A 304 -6.85 0.42 10.58
N ARG A 305 -6.19 1.46 10.08
CA ARG A 305 -5.45 1.42 8.82
C ARG A 305 -3.97 1.14 8.99
N GLU A 306 -3.36 1.74 10.01
CA GLU A 306 -1.92 1.65 10.21
C GLU A 306 -1.54 0.35 10.92
N VAL A 307 -2.37 -0.17 11.83
CA VAL A 307 -1.98 -1.33 12.64
C VAL A 307 -1.76 -2.60 11.81
N PRO A 308 -2.60 -2.95 10.80
CA PRO A 308 -2.29 -4.10 9.95
C PRO A 308 -0.96 -3.93 9.22
N PHE A 309 -0.62 -2.70 8.78
CA PHE A 309 0.69 -2.41 8.21
C PHE A 309 1.81 -2.65 9.23
N ASP A 310 1.68 -2.12 10.44
CA ASP A 310 2.64 -2.31 11.53
C ASP A 310 2.84 -3.81 11.84
N TRP A 311 1.75 -4.59 11.80
CA TRP A 311 1.76 -6.02 12.02
C TRP A 311 2.57 -6.76 10.94
N PHE A 312 2.35 -6.47 9.66
CA PHE A 312 3.05 -7.14 8.55
C PHE A 312 4.48 -6.65 8.33
N THR A 313 4.78 -5.41 8.68
CA THR A 313 6.14 -4.85 8.52
C THR A 313 7.11 -5.31 9.59
N ARG A 314 6.63 -5.65 10.80
CA ARG A 314 7.52 -5.89 11.96
C ARG A 314 8.43 -4.69 12.23
N LEU A 315 7.95 -3.47 11.95
CA LEU A 315 8.65 -2.25 12.37
C LEU A 315 8.77 -2.22 13.89
N ASP A 316 9.86 -1.64 14.37
CA ASP A 316 10.12 -1.52 15.81
C ASP A 316 9.37 -0.30 16.37
N TYR A 317 9.46 0.82 15.65
CA TYR A 317 8.95 2.11 16.11
C TYR A 317 8.27 2.91 14.99
N HIS A 318 7.50 3.89 15.41
CA HIS A 318 7.02 4.98 14.58
C HIS A 318 7.55 6.31 15.10
N VAL A 319 7.92 7.18 14.17
CA VAL A 319 8.25 8.58 14.47
C VAL A 319 7.01 9.42 14.19
N CYS A 320 6.27 9.72 15.25
CA CYS A 320 5.00 10.44 15.19
C CYS A 320 5.26 11.96 15.20
N ALA A 321 5.13 12.57 14.02
CA ALA A 321 5.20 14.01 13.81
C ALA A 321 3.84 14.65 14.09
N VAL A 322 3.74 15.40 15.19
CA VAL A 322 2.51 16.11 15.58
C VAL A 322 2.49 17.49 14.95
N LEU A 323 1.54 17.72 14.05
CA LEU A 323 1.42 18.90 13.21
C LEU A 323 0.30 19.82 13.67
N LYS A 324 0.57 21.11 13.82
CA LYS A 324 -0.46 22.13 14.05
C LYS A 324 -0.65 22.94 12.77
N SER A 325 -1.82 22.85 12.16
CA SER A 325 -2.18 23.62 10.97
C SER A 325 -3.07 24.82 11.33
N ASN A 326 -2.88 25.93 10.62
CA ASN A 326 -3.82 27.04 10.53
C ASN A 326 -4.11 27.34 9.04
N ILE A 327 -4.88 28.38 8.74
CA ILE A 327 -5.30 28.72 7.36
C ILE A 327 -4.11 28.95 6.42
N ASN A 328 -2.97 29.41 6.95
CA ASN A 328 -1.83 29.88 6.15
C ASN A 328 -0.58 28.99 6.25
N SER A 329 -0.53 28.06 7.19
CA SER A 329 0.72 27.36 7.55
C SER A 329 0.48 26.10 8.37
N THR A 330 1.37 25.12 8.19
CA THR A 330 1.46 23.90 9.00
C THR A 330 2.81 23.86 9.70
N TRP A 331 2.79 23.64 11.01
CA TRP A 331 3.97 23.66 11.87
C TRP A 331 4.15 22.31 12.54
N LEU A 332 5.39 21.79 12.54
CA LEU A 332 5.76 20.66 13.38
C LEU A 332 5.82 21.12 14.84
N ARG A 333 4.96 20.55 15.68
CA ARG A 333 4.81 20.94 17.09
C ARG A 333 5.55 20.01 18.05
N ALA A 334 5.55 18.72 17.76
CA ALA A 334 6.27 17.73 18.55
C ALA A 334 6.65 16.54 17.67
N ILE A 335 7.67 15.81 18.11
CA ILE A 335 8.03 14.49 17.60
C ILE A 335 7.90 13.53 18.77
N ARG A 336 7.26 12.38 18.54
CA ARG A 336 7.13 11.29 19.51
C ARG A 336 7.62 9.99 18.90
N PHE A 337 8.06 9.08 19.74
CA PHE A 337 8.44 7.74 19.35
C PHE A 337 7.44 6.78 19.96
N ASP A 338 6.71 6.06 19.11
CA ASP A 338 5.72 5.09 19.55
C ASP A 338 6.22 3.69 19.17
N SER A 339 6.19 2.76 20.12
CA SER A 339 6.46 1.35 19.82
C SER A 339 5.36 0.79 18.92
N ALA A 340 5.77 0.14 17.83
CA ALA A 340 4.84 -0.52 16.93
C ALA A 340 4.15 -1.72 17.61
N ASP A 341 4.83 -2.40 18.54
CA ASP A 341 4.25 -3.48 19.36
C ASP A 341 3.13 -2.94 20.24
N ALA A 342 3.39 -1.84 20.97
CA ALA A 342 2.39 -1.20 21.82
C ALA A 342 1.13 -0.79 21.02
N ARG A 343 1.30 -0.30 19.78
CA ARG A 343 0.18 0.03 18.88
C ARG A 343 -0.61 -1.21 18.48
N CYS A 344 0.08 -2.30 18.14
CA CYS A 344 -0.58 -3.58 17.86
C CYS A 344 -1.32 -4.12 19.09
N GLU A 345 -0.74 -4.07 20.28
CA GLU A 345 -1.39 -4.50 21.52
C GLU A 345 -2.66 -3.70 21.82
N VAL A 346 -2.63 -2.37 21.66
CA VAL A 346 -3.81 -1.51 21.84
C VAL A 346 -4.91 -1.90 20.84
N TYR A 347 -4.55 -2.16 19.60
CA TYR A 347 -5.49 -2.55 18.56
C TYR A 347 -6.08 -3.94 18.77
N GLU A 348 -5.25 -4.94 19.05
CA GLU A 348 -5.68 -6.28 19.42
C GLU A 348 -6.55 -6.25 20.67
N SER A 349 -6.26 -5.34 21.61
CA SER A 349 -7.07 -5.11 22.80
C SER A 349 -8.43 -4.50 22.49
N ALA A 350 -8.47 -3.50 21.62
CA ALA A 350 -9.73 -2.92 21.12
C ALA A 350 -10.56 -3.94 20.33
N ARG A 351 -9.89 -4.93 19.75
CA ARG A 351 -10.47 -6.06 19.01
C ARG A 351 -10.48 -7.37 19.78
N ARG A 352 -10.47 -7.37 21.12
CA ARG A 352 -10.40 -8.60 21.94
C ARG A 352 -11.52 -9.63 21.72
N GLY A 353 -12.56 -9.32 20.93
CA GLY A 353 -13.56 -10.28 20.42
C GLY A 353 -13.38 -10.73 18.96
N GLN A 354 -12.36 -10.25 18.25
CA GLN A 354 -12.01 -10.52 16.85
C GLN A 354 -10.57 -11.07 16.74
N LYS A 355 -10.05 -11.79 17.75
CA LYS A 355 -8.74 -12.47 17.66
C LYS A 355 -8.64 -13.37 16.43
N ASP A 356 -9.77 -13.78 15.87
CA ASP A 356 -9.86 -14.58 14.67
C ASP A 356 -9.47 -13.80 13.40
N TYR A 357 -9.48 -12.46 13.37
CA TYR A 357 -9.32 -11.72 12.10
C TYR A 357 -7.99 -11.99 11.38
N ILE A 358 -6.86 -12.03 12.10
CA ILE A 358 -5.53 -12.30 11.49
C ILE A 358 -5.44 -13.77 11.07
N HIS A 359 -6.03 -14.66 11.86
CA HIS A 359 -6.10 -16.08 11.56
C HIS A 359 -6.97 -16.36 10.33
N ASP A 360 -8.14 -15.73 10.24
CA ASP A 360 -9.04 -15.77 9.10
C ASP A 360 -8.33 -15.24 7.86
N PHE A 361 -7.59 -14.14 7.99
CA PHE A 361 -6.81 -13.58 6.90
C PHE A 361 -5.70 -14.52 6.42
N ALA A 362 -5.02 -15.25 7.33
CA ALA A 362 -4.08 -16.29 6.94
C ALA A 362 -4.76 -17.43 6.16
N GLY A 363 -5.99 -17.80 6.56
CA GLY A 363 -6.85 -18.68 5.79
C GLY A 363 -7.08 -18.14 4.37
N ILE A 364 -7.49 -16.88 4.24
CA ILE A 364 -7.74 -16.24 2.93
C ILE A 364 -6.48 -16.25 2.05
N LEU A 365 -5.31 -15.91 2.59
CA LEU A 365 -4.05 -15.96 1.83
C LEU A 365 -3.74 -17.38 1.34
N ARG A 366 -3.96 -18.41 2.17
CA ARG A 366 -3.80 -19.80 1.74
C ARG A 366 -4.79 -20.13 0.62
N TRP A 367 -6.06 -19.76 0.76
CA TRP A 367 -7.05 -19.98 -0.29
C TRP A 367 -6.69 -19.28 -1.60
N LEU A 368 -6.22 -18.03 -1.55
CA LEU A 368 -5.77 -17.29 -2.72
C LEU A 368 -4.63 -18.03 -3.44
N ARG A 369 -3.62 -18.49 -2.68
CA ARG A 369 -2.49 -19.26 -3.23
C ARG A 369 -2.95 -20.57 -3.87
N GLU A 370 -3.71 -21.38 -3.15
CA GLU A 370 -4.19 -22.67 -3.66
C GLU A 370 -5.11 -22.51 -4.88
N SER A 371 -5.93 -21.45 -4.90
CA SER A 371 -6.78 -21.12 -6.04
C SER A 371 -5.97 -20.74 -7.27
N MET A 372 -4.88 -19.97 -7.08
CA MET A 372 -3.96 -19.63 -8.16
C MET A 372 -3.19 -20.85 -8.68
N ILE A 373 -2.73 -21.75 -7.81
CA ILE A 373 -2.02 -22.98 -8.22
C ILE A 373 -2.92 -23.90 -9.06
N LYS A 374 -4.20 -24.02 -8.71
CA LYS A 374 -5.17 -24.85 -9.46
C LYS A 374 -5.48 -24.28 -10.84
N ARG A 375 -5.28 -22.98 -11.08
CA ARG A 375 -5.47 -22.32 -12.37
C ARG A 375 -4.24 -22.52 -13.24
N THR A 376 -4.06 -23.74 -13.75
CA THR A 376 -2.90 -24.18 -14.54
C THR A 376 -2.61 -23.37 -15.81
N SER A 377 -3.52 -22.50 -16.26
CA SER A 377 -3.42 -21.76 -17.52
C SER A 377 -3.11 -20.26 -17.40
N THR A 378 -3.25 -19.64 -16.22
CA THR A 378 -3.05 -18.18 -16.07
C THR A 378 -2.06 -17.85 -14.96
N THR A 379 -0.93 -17.25 -15.32
CA THR A 379 0.05 -16.75 -14.34
C THR A 379 -0.38 -15.45 -13.67
N PHE A 380 -1.46 -14.81 -14.16
CA PHE A 380 -1.92 -13.50 -13.72
C PHE A 380 -3.43 -13.50 -13.51
N CYS A 381 -3.87 -12.87 -12.43
CA CYS A 381 -5.26 -12.75 -12.03
C CYS A 381 -5.44 -11.39 -11.33
N SER A 382 -6.55 -10.72 -11.66
CA SER A 382 -7.05 -9.59 -10.87
C SER A 382 -8.25 -10.05 -10.08
N MET A 383 -8.39 -9.53 -8.87
CA MET A 383 -9.63 -9.71 -8.14
C MET A 383 -10.67 -8.73 -8.71
N GLU A 384 -11.85 -9.22 -9.00
CA GLU A 384 -12.99 -8.43 -9.46
C GLU A 384 -14.10 -8.48 -8.41
N THR A 385 -14.81 -7.38 -8.27
CA THR A 385 -15.96 -7.29 -7.37
C THR A 385 -17.23 -7.44 -8.18
N ILE A 386 -18.05 -8.41 -7.81
CA ILE A 386 -19.35 -8.62 -8.43
C ILE A 386 -20.41 -8.22 -7.42
N GLU A 387 -21.14 -7.16 -7.76
CA GLU A 387 -22.38 -6.81 -7.08
C GLU A 387 -23.51 -7.70 -7.62
N SER A 388 -24.18 -8.44 -6.74
CA SER A 388 -25.40 -9.18 -7.04
C SER A 388 -26.52 -8.79 -6.09
N GLU A 389 -27.75 -9.24 -6.37
CA GLU A 389 -28.88 -9.07 -5.44
C GLU A 389 -28.62 -9.72 -4.07
N GLU A 390 -27.71 -10.70 -4.00
CA GLU A 390 -27.32 -11.42 -2.78
C GLU A 390 -26.18 -10.72 -2.01
N GLY A 391 -25.57 -9.67 -2.59
CA GLY A 391 -24.51 -8.87 -1.98
C GLY A 391 -23.26 -8.71 -2.84
N THR A 392 -22.19 -8.17 -2.25
CA THR A 392 -20.89 -8.01 -2.92
C THR A 392 -20.06 -9.29 -2.75
N SER A 393 -19.65 -9.88 -3.87
CA SER A 393 -18.78 -11.06 -3.90
C SER A 393 -17.45 -10.73 -4.60
N LEU A 394 -16.37 -11.42 -4.21
CA LEU A 394 -15.08 -11.32 -4.90
C LEU A 394 -14.93 -12.48 -5.86
N ARG A 395 -14.59 -12.16 -7.11
CA ARG A 395 -14.22 -13.10 -8.15
C ARG A 395 -12.72 -12.99 -8.38
N LEU A 396 -12.04 -14.13 -8.36
CA LEU A 396 -10.69 -14.24 -8.91
C LEU A 396 -10.78 -14.45 -10.41
#